data_AF-K1TUT3-F1
#
_entry.id   AF-K1TUT3-F1
#
_cell.length_a   1.000
_cell.length_b   1.000
_cell.length_c   1.000
_cell.angle_alpha   90.00
_cell.angle_beta   90.00
_cell.angle_gamma   90.00
#
_symmetry.space_group_name_H-M   'P 1'
#
loop_
_entity.id
_entity.type
_entity.pdbx_description
1 polymer ?
#
loop_
_entity_poly.entity_id
_entity_poly.type
_entity_poly.pdbx_seq_one_letter_code
_entity_poly.pdbx_strand_id
1 'polypeptide(L)'
;SLYAEPVQTLESALRLSPSVDIRERGAKGAQADISVRGGSFDQTMVLLNGIDFTDARTGHQSHSLPVDLDCISGVDLIDGVPGVGAYAGAVNIRTALLRPRYLRFEGSGGQYGYAYANLSGGVTDGGMTLFGAASYRRSDGYRHNTDFDTYNAYVRGTFQTRRAGLFDFQAGYQNRAFGSNGFYAAYNPEQWEHTSTALASLRWQQSVGRFTFGASASYRKNFDRYDWTRGTALKP
;
A
#
# COMPACT_ATOMS: atom_id res chain seq x y z
N SER A 1 10.25 2.65 16.10
CA SER A 1 9.10 3.55 15.96
C SER A 1 9.28 4.29 14.64
N LEU A 2 8.44 4.04 13.64
CA LEU A 2 8.55 4.64 12.30
C LEU A 2 8.22 6.15 12.29
N TYR A 3 7.71 6.69 13.39
CA TYR A 3 7.44 8.13 13.57
C TYR A 3 8.69 8.98 13.87
N ALA A 4 9.87 8.37 14.03
CA ALA A 4 11.10 9.09 14.38
C ALA A 4 11.98 9.48 13.17
N GLU A 5 11.68 8.96 11.97
CA GLU A 5 12.50 9.17 10.76
C GLU A 5 11.69 9.95 9.70
N PRO A 6 12.28 10.97 9.03
CA PRO A 6 11.59 11.80 8.05
C PRO A 6 11.47 11.08 6.70
N VAL A 7 10.74 9.96 6.67
CA VAL A 7 10.45 9.18 5.46
C VAL A 7 9.15 9.66 4.80
N GLN A 8 9.10 9.66 3.45
CA GLN A 8 7.96 10.19 2.67
C GLN A 8 7.11 9.13 1.97
N THR A 9 7.55 7.86 1.99
CA THR A 9 6.91 6.74 1.30
C THR A 9 6.96 5.47 2.15
N LEU A 10 6.01 4.55 1.94
CA LEU A 10 6.00 3.23 2.59
C LEU A 10 7.30 2.46 2.26
N GLU A 11 7.75 2.60 1.02
CA GLU A 11 8.99 2.04 0.50
C GLU A 11 10.22 2.54 1.29
N SER A 12 10.29 3.85 1.54
CA SER A 12 11.38 4.45 2.32
C SER A 12 11.36 3.95 3.78
N ALA A 13 10.16 3.78 4.35
CA ALA A 13 9.99 3.22 5.68
C ALA A 13 10.46 1.75 5.78
N LEU A 14 10.14 0.95 4.76
CA LEU A 14 10.48 -0.46 4.70
C LEU A 14 12.00 -0.70 4.52
N ARG A 15 12.72 0.19 3.83
CA ARG A 15 14.19 0.11 3.69
C ARG A 15 14.96 0.16 5.00
N LEU A 16 14.33 0.63 6.08
CA LEU A 16 14.96 0.66 7.41
C LEU A 16 15.05 -0.72 8.06
N SER A 17 14.38 -1.74 7.49
CA SER A 17 14.47 -3.12 7.97
C SER A 17 15.61 -3.88 7.27
N PRO A 18 16.63 -4.38 7.99
CA PRO A 18 17.81 -5.00 7.39
C PRO A 18 17.54 -6.32 6.64
N SER A 19 16.32 -6.87 6.74
CA SER A 19 15.90 -8.09 6.04
C SER A 19 14.96 -7.83 4.86
N VAL A 20 14.64 -6.57 4.57
CA VAL A 20 13.79 -6.14 3.46
C VAL A 20 14.63 -5.33 2.49
N ASP A 21 14.76 -5.81 1.25
CA ASP A 21 15.31 -5.04 0.15
C ASP A 21 14.14 -4.38 -0.59
N ILE A 22 14.27 -3.08 -0.87
CA ILE A 22 13.29 -2.35 -1.69
C ILE A 22 13.99 -1.65 -2.81
N ARG A 23 13.62 -2.07 -4.01
CA ARG A 23 14.08 -1.46 -5.26
C ARG A 23 12.99 -0.55 -5.78
N GLU A 24 13.19 0.75 -5.61
CA GLU A 24 12.29 1.75 -6.20
C GLU A 24 12.77 2.10 -7.61
N ARG A 25 11.81 2.31 -8.51
CA ARG A 25 12.04 2.94 -9.82
C ARG A 25 11.18 4.19 -9.89
N GLY A 26 11.81 5.30 -10.23
CA GLY A 26 11.17 6.62 -10.19
C GLY A 26 11.17 7.26 -8.80
N ALA A 27 10.57 8.44 -8.72
CA ALA A 27 10.54 9.23 -7.50
C ALA A 27 9.32 8.88 -6.62
N LYS A 28 9.53 8.91 -5.31
CA LYS A 28 8.47 8.92 -4.27
C LYS A 28 7.40 7.82 -4.38
N GLY A 29 7.82 6.58 -4.58
CA GLY A 29 6.93 5.41 -4.65
C GLY A 29 6.24 5.24 -6.01
N ALA A 30 6.80 5.80 -7.09
CA ALA A 30 6.28 5.64 -8.46
C ALA A 30 6.29 4.18 -8.93
N GLN A 31 7.25 3.36 -8.49
CA GLN A 31 7.24 1.90 -8.59
C GLN A 31 8.19 1.32 -7.55
N ALA A 32 7.82 0.20 -6.92
CA ALA A 32 8.67 -0.46 -5.94
C ALA A 32 8.52 -1.97 -5.93
N ASP A 33 9.65 -2.68 -5.92
CA ASP A 33 9.68 -4.13 -5.72
C ASP A 33 10.12 -4.41 -4.28
N ILE A 34 9.27 -5.12 -3.52
CA ILE A 34 9.57 -5.54 -2.14
C ILE A 34 10.11 -6.97 -2.20
N SER A 35 11.35 -7.15 -1.78
CA SER A 35 11.98 -8.46 -1.62
C SER A 35 12.39 -8.68 -0.17
N VAL A 36 12.24 -9.92 0.29
CA VAL A 36 12.65 -10.33 1.64
C VAL A 36 13.79 -11.31 1.54
N ARG A 37 14.83 -11.14 2.35
CA ARG A 37 15.91 -12.13 2.57
C ARG A 37 16.58 -12.65 1.28
N GLY A 38 16.73 -11.78 0.27
CA GLY A 38 17.35 -12.13 -1.01
C GLY A 38 16.46 -12.96 -1.97
N GLY A 39 15.20 -13.22 -1.61
CA GLY A 39 14.20 -13.78 -2.51
C GLY A 39 13.67 -12.73 -3.51
N SER A 40 12.89 -13.17 -4.50
CA SER A 40 12.23 -12.25 -5.43
C SER A 40 10.94 -11.66 -4.84
N PHE A 41 10.44 -10.59 -5.47
CA PHE A 41 9.12 -10.01 -5.16
C PHE A 41 7.97 -11.01 -5.39
N ASP A 42 8.10 -11.96 -6.31
CA ASP A 42 7.12 -13.05 -6.51
C ASP A 42 7.15 -14.09 -5.37
N GLN A 43 8.22 -14.11 -4.59
CA GLN A 43 8.40 -14.98 -3.42
C GLN A 43 8.11 -14.27 -2.09
N THR A 44 7.63 -13.02 -2.14
CA THR A 44 7.32 -12.21 -0.97
C THR A 44 5.82 -11.92 -0.90
N MET A 45 5.17 -12.42 0.14
CA MET A 45 3.74 -12.17 0.37
C MET A 45 3.54 -10.81 1.03
N VAL A 46 2.52 -10.05 0.59
CA VAL A 46 2.21 -8.72 1.13
C VAL A 46 0.85 -8.74 1.81
N LEU A 47 0.86 -8.50 3.12
CA LEU A 47 -0.34 -8.42 3.95
C LEU A 47 -0.64 -6.97 4.32
N LEU A 48 -1.93 -6.62 4.38
CA LEU A 48 -2.43 -5.38 4.96
C LEU A 48 -3.35 -5.70 6.14
N ASN A 49 -2.92 -5.34 7.35
CA ASN A 49 -3.57 -5.70 8.62
C ASN A 49 -3.80 -7.21 8.80
N GLY A 50 -2.88 -8.02 8.27
CA GLY A 50 -2.90 -9.48 8.33
C GLY A 50 -3.82 -10.15 7.31
N ILE A 51 -4.31 -9.42 6.30
CA ILE A 51 -5.02 -9.98 5.14
C ILE A 51 -4.11 -9.96 3.94
N ASP A 52 -4.03 -11.09 3.22
CA ASP A 52 -3.22 -11.23 2.02
C ASP A 52 -3.83 -10.45 0.85
N PHE A 53 -3.03 -9.54 0.30
CA PHE A 53 -3.32 -8.76 -0.90
C PHE A 53 -2.19 -8.87 -1.92
N THR A 54 -1.42 -9.95 -1.90
CA THR A 54 -0.43 -10.26 -2.93
C THR A 54 -1.13 -10.28 -4.29
N ASP A 55 -0.56 -9.58 -5.27
CA ASP A 55 -1.14 -9.53 -6.62
C ASP A 55 -0.93 -10.90 -7.29
N ALA A 56 -2.03 -11.53 -7.67
CA ALA A 56 -2.02 -12.88 -8.23
C ALA A 56 -1.37 -12.97 -9.62
N ARG A 57 -1.19 -11.85 -10.32
CA ARG A 57 -0.53 -11.81 -11.64
C ARG A 57 0.99 -11.74 -11.49
N THR A 58 1.49 -10.90 -10.58
CA THR A 58 2.93 -10.71 -10.33
C THR A 58 3.17 -9.96 -9.03
N GLY A 59 4.19 -10.38 -8.27
CA GLY A 59 4.63 -9.72 -7.04
C GLY A 59 5.06 -8.26 -7.24
N HIS A 60 5.40 -7.86 -8.48
CA HIS A 60 5.73 -6.47 -8.84
C HIS A 60 4.63 -5.48 -8.48
N GLN A 61 3.37 -5.90 -8.56
CA GLN A 61 2.22 -5.04 -8.28
C GLN A 61 1.70 -5.18 -6.84
N SER A 62 2.28 -6.07 -6.03
CA SER A 62 1.87 -6.28 -4.63
C SER A 62 2.13 -5.06 -3.74
N HIS A 63 3.09 -4.19 -4.11
CA HIS A 63 3.38 -2.94 -3.40
C HIS A 63 2.29 -1.87 -3.57
N SER A 64 1.45 -1.97 -4.62
CA SER A 64 0.37 -1.03 -4.91
C SER A 64 -0.76 -1.20 -3.89
N LEU A 65 -0.57 -0.65 -2.69
CA LEU A 65 -1.55 -0.64 -1.62
C LEU A 65 -2.10 0.78 -1.46
N PRO A 66 -3.42 0.93 -1.32
CA PRO A 66 -4.08 2.24 -1.25
C PRO A 66 -3.92 2.93 0.10
N VAL A 67 -2.77 2.76 0.77
CA VAL A 67 -2.46 3.36 2.07
C VAL A 67 -1.28 4.30 1.91
N ASP A 68 -1.40 5.52 2.43
CA ASP A 68 -0.26 6.43 2.56
C ASP A 68 0.53 6.11 3.84
N LEU A 69 1.78 6.58 3.89
CA LEU A 69 2.67 6.40 5.02
C LEU A 69 2.08 6.97 6.33
N ASP A 70 1.32 8.06 6.23
CA ASP A 70 0.62 8.66 7.39
C ASP A 70 -0.38 7.69 8.06
N CYS A 71 -0.83 6.67 7.34
CA CYS A 71 -1.75 5.66 7.83
C CYS A 71 -1.02 4.47 8.48
N ILE A 72 0.28 4.34 8.26
CA ILE A 72 1.07 3.15 8.58
C ILE A 72 1.65 3.30 9.98
N SER A 73 1.25 2.42 10.88
CA SER A 73 1.75 2.37 12.25
C SER A 73 2.98 1.49 12.39
N GLY A 74 3.17 0.55 11.46
CA GLY A 74 4.29 -0.36 11.48
C GLY A 74 4.26 -1.34 10.33
N VAL A 75 5.42 -1.97 10.10
CA VAL A 75 5.54 -3.11 9.22
C VAL A 75 6.21 -4.24 10.00
N ASP A 76 5.60 -5.42 9.96
CA ASP A 76 6.17 -6.63 10.51
C ASP A 76 6.73 -7.51 9.38
N LEU A 77 7.85 -8.17 9.66
CA LEU A 77 8.33 -9.29 8.87
C LEU A 77 7.84 -10.58 9.52
N ILE A 78 7.19 -11.44 8.74
CA ILE A 78 6.65 -12.71 9.22
C ILE A 78 7.37 -13.86 8.54
N ASP A 79 7.82 -14.78 9.37
CA ASP A 79 8.57 -15.97 8.97
C ASP A 79 7.66 -17.18 8.84
N GLY A 80 7.96 -18.05 7.89
CA GLY A 80 7.31 -19.35 7.77
C GLY A 80 5.80 -19.26 7.51
N VAL A 81 5.34 -18.27 6.74
CA VAL A 81 3.93 -18.15 6.38
C VAL A 81 3.56 -19.21 5.34
N PRO A 82 2.61 -20.11 5.63
CA PRO A 82 2.11 -21.04 4.63
C PRO A 82 1.24 -20.27 3.62
N GLY A 83 1.53 -20.41 2.34
CA GLY A 83 0.74 -19.80 1.27
C GLY A 83 1.53 -19.63 -0.03
N VAL A 84 0.79 -19.44 -1.12
CA VAL A 84 1.39 -19.16 -2.43
C VAL A 84 2.09 -17.80 -2.37
N GLY A 85 3.34 -17.73 -2.84
CA GLY A 85 4.11 -16.47 -2.88
C GLY A 85 4.77 -16.05 -1.56
N ALA A 86 4.77 -16.86 -0.50
CA ALA A 86 5.42 -16.55 0.79
C ALA A 86 6.77 -17.27 1.01
N TYR A 87 7.41 -17.79 -0.04
CA TYR A 87 8.63 -18.62 0.08
C TYR A 87 9.77 -17.91 0.82
N ALA A 88 9.96 -16.61 0.55
CA ALA A 88 10.97 -15.79 1.20
C ALA A 88 10.49 -15.19 2.54
N GLY A 89 9.19 -15.26 2.81
CA GLY A 89 8.51 -14.67 3.97
C GLY A 89 7.30 -13.82 3.57
N ALA A 90 6.72 -13.13 4.56
CA ALA A 90 5.66 -12.16 4.34
C ALA A 90 5.96 -10.83 5.01
N VAL A 91 5.54 -9.74 4.38
CA VAL A 91 5.58 -8.38 4.92
C VAL A 91 4.15 -7.97 5.29
N ASN A 92 3.91 -7.65 6.55
CA ASN A 92 2.61 -7.21 7.04
C ASN A 92 2.61 -5.74 7.39
N ILE A 93 1.91 -4.95 6.58
CA ILE A 93 1.73 -3.51 6.80
C ILE A 93 0.54 -3.32 7.72
N ARG A 94 0.76 -2.62 8.84
CA ARG A 94 -0.26 -2.31 9.82
C ARG A 94 -0.64 -0.84 9.75
N THR A 95 -1.93 -0.62 9.80
CA THR A 95 -2.52 0.71 9.96
C THR A 95 -3.04 0.88 11.39
N ALA A 96 -2.86 2.06 11.97
CA ALA A 96 -3.44 2.39 13.26
C ALA A 96 -3.82 3.87 13.34
N LEU A 97 -4.74 4.18 14.25
CA LEU A 97 -5.12 5.54 14.54
C LEU A 97 -4.00 6.24 15.31
N LEU A 98 -3.77 7.52 15.00
CA LEU A 98 -2.86 8.37 15.78
C LEU A 98 -3.38 8.61 17.21
N ARG A 99 -4.69 8.80 17.35
CA ARG A 99 -5.39 9.06 18.62
C ARG A 99 -6.81 8.49 18.55
N PRO A 100 -7.49 8.26 19.68
CA PRO A 100 -8.87 7.78 19.69
C PRO A 100 -9.83 8.67 18.90
N ARG A 101 -9.61 9.99 18.85
CA ARG A 101 -10.38 10.91 18.02
C ARG A 101 -9.43 11.94 17.42
N TYR A 102 -9.34 12.01 16.11
CA TYR A 102 -8.52 13.01 15.43
C TYR A 102 -8.98 13.28 14.01
N LEU A 103 -8.60 14.46 13.53
CA LEU A 103 -8.57 14.84 12.14
C LEU A 103 -7.21 15.50 11.90
N ARG A 104 -6.51 15.08 10.85
CA ARG A 104 -5.19 15.58 10.47
C ARG A 104 -5.23 15.93 9.00
N PHE A 105 -4.74 17.12 8.69
CA PHE A 105 -4.43 17.54 7.35
C PHE A 105 -2.93 17.78 7.24
N GLU A 106 -2.33 17.33 6.15
CA GLU A 106 -0.95 17.64 5.80
C GLU A 106 -0.89 18.11 4.36
N GLY A 107 -0.06 19.11 4.12
CA GLY A 107 0.26 19.58 2.78
C GLY A 107 1.75 19.86 2.67
N SER A 108 2.36 19.49 1.54
CA SER A 108 3.73 19.89 1.24
C SER A 108 3.88 20.25 -0.24
N GLY A 109 4.85 21.11 -0.52
CA GLY A 109 5.21 21.54 -1.87
C GLY A 109 6.72 21.48 -2.05
N GLY A 110 7.19 21.40 -3.28
CA GLY A 110 8.62 21.29 -3.55
C GLY A 110 8.99 21.59 -4.99
N GLN A 111 10.26 21.30 -5.31
CA GLN A 111 10.81 21.46 -6.66
C GLN A 111 10.09 20.56 -7.66
N TYR A 112 10.22 20.89 -8.95
CA TYR A 112 9.64 20.13 -10.06
C TYR A 112 8.11 20.02 -10.01
N GLY A 113 7.44 21.10 -9.56
CA GLY A 113 5.98 21.11 -9.44
C GLY A 113 5.42 20.15 -8.40
N TYR A 114 6.25 19.70 -7.46
CA TYR A 114 5.84 18.75 -6.43
C TYR A 114 4.76 19.35 -5.53
N ALA A 115 3.66 18.60 -5.38
CA ALA A 115 2.61 18.89 -4.42
C ALA A 115 2.11 17.60 -3.77
N TYR A 116 1.81 17.69 -2.48
CA TYR A 116 1.26 16.62 -1.68
C TYR A 116 0.17 17.18 -0.77
N ALA A 117 -0.93 16.45 -0.66
CA ALA A 117 -2.00 16.71 0.29
C ALA A 117 -2.48 15.39 0.88
N ASN A 118 -2.71 15.37 2.19
CA ASN A 118 -3.23 14.23 2.93
C ASN A 118 -4.30 14.70 3.91
N LEU A 119 -5.39 13.95 3.97
CA LEU A 119 -6.43 14.12 4.97
C LEU A 119 -6.68 12.75 5.61
N SER A 120 -6.45 12.64 6.92
CA SER A 120 -6.68 11.43 7.68
C SER A 120 -7.43 11.72 8.97
N GLY A 121 -8.23 10.77 9.42
CA GLY A 121 -8.99 10.92 10.64
C GLY A 121 -9.52 9.60 11.15
N GLY A 122 -9.84 9.57 12.43
CA GLY A 122 -10.41 8.39 13.04
C GLY A 122 -11.15 8.69 14.33
N VAL A 123 -12.07 7.80 14.67
CA VAL A 123 -12.88 7.84 15.89
C VAL A 123 -12.96 6.44 16.48
N THR A 124 -12.65 6.32 17.75
CA THR A 124 -12.89 5.17 18.59
C THR A 124 -13.94 5.56 19.61
N ASP A 125 -15.05 4.83 19.63
CA ASP A 125 -16.12 5.01 20.60
C ASP A 125 -16.89 3.71 20.82
N GLY A 126 -17.20 3.39 22.08
CA GLY A 126 -18.11 2.29 22.42
C GLY A 126 -17.74 0.91 21.86
N GLY A 127 -16.46 0.61 21.59
CA GLY A 127 -16.02 -0.65 20.97
C GLY A 127 -16.01 -0.65 19.44
N MET A 128 -16.40 0.46 18.82
CA MET A 128 -16.21 0.73 17.40
C MET A 128 -14.97 1.60 17.19
N THR A 129 -14.18 1.30 16.17
CA THR A 129 -13.14 2.19 15.66
C THR A 129 -13.32 2.36 14.17
N LEU A 130 -13.42 3.60 13.71
CA LEU A 130 -13.46 3.94 12.29
C LEU A 130 -12.26 4.84 11.97
N PHE A 131 -11.58 4.52 10.88
CA PHE A 131 -10.42 5.25 10.38
C PHE A 131 -10.56 5.43 8.87
N GLY A 132 -10.25 6.63 8.39
CA GLY A 132 -10.22 6.93 6.97
C GLY A 132 -9.07 7.86 6.63
N ALA A 133 -8.52 7.70 5.43
CA ALA A 133 -7.50 8.57 4.90
C ALA A 133 -7.63 8.70 3.38
N ALA A 134 -7.30 9.88 2.87
CA ALA A 134 -7.15 10.13 1.45
C ALA A 134 -5.91 10.97 1.23
N SER A 135 -5.18 10.67 0.16
CA SER A 135 -4.01 11.45 -0.21
C SER A 135 -3.88 11.63 -1.70
N TYR A 136 -3.25 12.74 -2.07
CA TYR A 136 -2.96 13.11 -3.43
C TYR A 136 -1.52 13.59 -3.50
N ARG A 137 -0.76 13.08 -4.46
CA ARG A 137 0.64 13.44 -4.67
C ARG A 137 0.92 13.58 -6.15
N ARG A 138 1.54 14.68 -6.55
CA ARG A 138 1.98 14.89 -7.92
C ARG A 138 3.37 15.50 -8.00
N SER A 139 4.01 15.34 -9.15
CA SER A 139 5.23 16.03 -9.55
C SER A 139 5.30 16.10 -11.07
N ASP A 140 5.85 17.18 -11.61
CA ASP A 140 6.12 17.32 -13.04
C ASP A 140 7.42 16.57 -13.45
N GLY A 141 8.13 15.99 -12.47
CA GLY A 141 9.32 15.16 -12.69
C GLY A 141 10.61 15.98 -12.78
N TYR A 142 11.71 15.42 -12.29
CA TYR A 142 13.03 16.08 -12.34
C TYR A 142 13.73 15.91 -13.70
N ARG A 143 13.25 14.95 -14.50
CA ARG A 143 13.73 14.62 -15.84
C ARG A 143 12.52 14.37 -16.75
N HIS A 144 12.73 14.49 -18.06
CA HIS A 144 11.72 14.18 -19.08
C HIS A 144 10.97 12.87 -18.77
N ASN A 145 9.64 12.90 -18.85
CA ASN A 145 8.75 11.75 -18.65
C ASN A 145 9.05 10.96 -17.34
N THR A 146 9.25 11.69 -16.24
CA THR A 146 9.32 11.17 -14.87
C THR A 146 8.30 11.84 -13.95
N ASP A 147 7.32 12.53 -14.54
CA ASP A 147 6.15 13.04 -13.84
C ASP A 147 5.33 11.89 -13.27
N PHE A 148 4.63 12.17 -12.17
CA PHE A 148 3.74 11.21 -11.56
C PHE A 148 2.55 11.90 -10.90
N ASP A 149 1.46 11.16 -10.84
CA ASP A 149 0.23 11.49 -10.13
C ASP A 149 -0.20 10.23 -9.35
N THR A 150 -0.52 10.39 -8.07
CA THR A 150 -0.93 9.31 -7.19
C THR A 150 -2.07 9.77 -6.31
N TYR A 151 -3.17 9.03 -6.36
CA TYR A 151 -4.31 9.19 -5.49
C TYR A 151 -4.52 7.92 -4.67
N ASN A 152 -4.68 8.08 -3.36
CA ASN A 152 -5.03 7.01 -2.43
C ASN A 152 -6.29 7.38 -1.66
N ALA A 153 -7.15 6.39 -1.45
CA ALA A 153 -8.25 6.46 -0.51
C ALA A 153 -8.33 5.14 0.25
N TYR A 154 -8.46 5.21 1.57
CA TYR A 154 -8.51 4.06 2.44
C TYR A 154 -9.49 4.27 3.58
N VAL A 155 -10.20 3.21 3.94
CA VAL A 155 -11.06 3.16 5.12
C VAL A 155 -10.89 1.82 5.82
N ARG A 156 -10.90 1.86 7.15
CA ARG A 156 -10.93 0.69 8.01
C ARG A 156 -11.91 0.90 9.16
N GLY A 157 -12.72 -0.11 9.43
CA GLY A 157 -13.66 -0.14 10.55
C GLY A 157 -13.45 -1.40 11.36
N THR A 158 -13.28 -1.27 12.67
CA THR A 158 -13.35 -2.40 13.60
C THR A 158 -14.53 -2.24 14.54
N PHE A 159 -15.21 -3.34 14.81
CA PHE A 159 -16.38 -3.37 15.69
C PHE A 159 -16.29 -4.57 16.62
N GLN A 160 -16.09 -4.30 17.91
CA GLN A 160 -16.00 -5.31 18.95
C GLN A 160 -17.34 -5.43 19.69
N THR A 161 -17.97 -6.59 19.58
CA THR A 161 -19.19 -6.92 20.32
C THR A 161 -18.95 -8.05 21.31
N ARG A 162 -19.46 -7.91 22.54
CA ARG A 162 -19.35 -8.96 23.58
C ARG A 162 -19.95 -10.31 23.17
N ARG A 163 -21.01 -10.30 22.34
CA ARG A 163 -21.75 -11.50 21.89
C ARG A 163 -21.29 -12.07 20.56
N ALA A 164 -20.80 -11.23 19.65
CA ALA A 164 -20.52 -11.59 18.27
C ALA A 164 -19.03 -11.47 17.90
N GLY A 165 -18.17 -11.11 18.85
CA GLY A 165 -16.72 -10.99 18.61
C GLY A 165 -16.31 -9.70 17.89
N LEU A 166 -15.14 -9.75 17.26
CA LEU A 166 -14.51 -8.69 16.49
C LEU A 166 -14.91 -8.81 15.02
N PHE A 167 -15.38 -7.72 14.44
CA PHE A 167 -15.44 -7.52 13.00
C PHE A 167 -14.39 -6.50 12.60
N ASP A 168 -13.64 -6.76 11.52
CA ASP A 168 -12.63 -5.88 10.95
C ASP A 168 -12.86 -5.80 9.44
N PHE A 169 -13.26 -4.63 8.98
CA PHE A 169 -13.50 -4.32 7.58
C PHE A 169 -12.47 -3.30 7.11
N GLN A 170 -11.98 -3.47 5.89
CA GLN A 170 -11.17 -2.46 5.23
C GLN A 170 -11.45 -2.42 3.75
N ALA A 171 -11.32 -1.24 3.16
CA ALA A 171 -11.37 -1.04 1.73
C ALA A 171 -10.46 0.10 1.33
N GLY A 172 -9.96 0.04 0.10
CA GLY A 172 -9.19 1.13 -0.43
C GLY A 172 -9.07 1.11 -1.95
N TYR A 173 -8.69 2.25 -2.47
CA TYR A 173 -8.52 2.52 -3.89
C TYR A 173 -7.25 3.34 -4.11
N GLN A 174 -6.42 2.89 -5.05
CA GLN A 174 -5.22 3.57 -5.50
C GLN A 174 -5.30 3.78 -7.00
N ASN A 175 -4.95 4.97 -7.43
CA ASN A 175 -4.80 5.31 -8.84
C ASN A 175 -3.45 5.99 -9.02
N ARG A 176 -2.62 5.49 -9.93
CA ARG A 176 -1.27 5.97 -10.20
C ARG A 176 -1.07 6.12 -11.69
N ALA A 177 -0.56 7.28 -12.10
CA ALA A 177 -0.09 7.53 -13.46
C ALA A 177 1.35 8.03 -13.36
N PHE A 178 2.28 7.44 -14.09
CA PHE A 178 3.68 7.87 -14.04
C PHE A 178 4.41 7.66 -15.36
N GLY A 179 5.31 8.58 -15.66
CA GLY A 179 6.29 8.41 -16.71
C GLY A 179 7.37 7.41 -16.28
N SER A 180 7.56 6.38 -17.09
CA SER A 180 8.47 5.25 -16.83
C SER A 180 9.76 5.35 -17.65
N ASN A 181 10.29 6.58 -17.81
CA ASN A 181 11.53 6.84 -18.53
C ASN A 181 12.71 6.04 -17.95
N GLY A 182 13.14 5.02 -18.72
CA GLY A 182 14.26 4.15 -18.38
C GLY A 182 13.91 3.01 -17.41
N PHE A 183 12.63 2.72 -17.18
CA PHE A 183 12.21 1.64 -16.26
C PHE A 183 12.33 0.27 -16.92
N TYR A 184 11.76 0.11 -18.12
CA TYR A 184 11.72 -1.18 -18.81
C TYR A 184 12.66 -1.25 -20.01
N ALA A 185 12.81 -0.13 -20.73
CA ALA A 185 13.83 0.02 -21.76
C ALA A 185 14.65 1.30 -21.56
N ALA A 186 15.96 1.16 -21.37
CA ALA A 186 16.87 2.30 -21.13
C ALA A 186 16.96 3.29 -22.31
N TYR A 187 16.62 2.84 -23.52
CA TYR A 187 16.72 3.63 -24.75
C TYR A 187 15.42 4.32 -25.16
N ASN A 188 14.28 4.01 -24.51
CA ASN A 188 13.00 4.62 -24.85
C ASN A 188 12.51 5.51 -23.68
N PRO A 189 12.65 6.84 -23.79
CA PRO A 189 12.27 7.72 -22.70
C PRO A 189 10.77 8.00 -22.64
N GLU A 190 9.94 7.53 -23.58
CA GLU A 190 8.51 7.89 -23.71
C GLU A 190 7.53 6.93 -23.04
N GLN A 191 8.04 5.94 -22.31
CA GLN A 191 7.22 4.91 -21.63
C GLN A 191 6.31 5.53 -20.57
N TRP A 192 5.08 5.06 -20.47
CA TRP A 192 4.14 5.54 -19.46
C TRP A 192 3.31 4.38 -18.92
N GLU A 193 2.97 4.44 -17.64
CA GLU A 193 2.17 3.41 -16.99
C GLU A 193 1.07 4.03 -16.13
N HIS A 194 -0.07 3.36 -16.13
CA HIS A 194 -1.23 3.71 -15.33
C HIS A 194 -1.79 2.48 -14.65
N THR A 195 -1.82 2.53 -13.32
CA THR A 195 -2.33 1.44 -12.50
C THR A 195 -3.49 1.92 -11.64
N SER A 196 -4.50 1.07 -11.53
CA SER A 196 -5.68 1.31 -10.70
C SER A 196 -5.97 0.06 -9.88
N THR A 197 -5.73 0.13 -8.58
CA THR A 197 -5.92 -0.96 -7.64
C THR A 197 -7.07 -0.67 -6.70
N ALA A 198 -8.03 -1.59 -6.59
CA ALA A 198 -9.05 -1.60 -5.56
C ALA A 198 -8.88 -2.84 -4.68
N LEU A 199 -9.03 -2.67 -3.36
CA LEU A 199 -9.05 -3.79 -2.43
C LEU A 199 -10.16 -3.64 -1.40
N ALA A 200 -10.65 -4.76 -0.91
CA ALA A 200 -11.58 -4.84 0.22
C ALA A 200 -11.37 -6.13 1.00
N SER A 201 -11.63 -6.12 2.29
CA SER A 201 -11.73 -7.34 3.09
C SER A 201 -12.65 -7.18 4.28
N LEU A 202 -13.16 -8.32 4.73
CA LEU A 202 -13.93 -8.47 5.95
C LEU A 202 -13.36 -9.66 6.72
N ARG A 203 -13.04 -9.44 7.99
CA ARG A 203 -12.61 -10.46 8.93
C ARG A 203 -13.53 -10.47 10.13
N TRP A 204 -13.88 -11.65 10.60
CA TRP A 204 -14.62 -11.90 11.81
C TRP A 204 -13.82 -12.83 12.72
N GLN A 205 -13.78 -12.55 14.02
CA GLN A 205 -13.15 -13.39 15.03
C GLN A 205 -13.98 -13.40 16.31
N GLN A 206 -14.26 -14.58 16.86
CA GLN A 206 -14.99 -14.72 18.11
C GLN A 206 -14.38 -15.81 18.99
N SER A 207 -14.17 -15.49 20.27
CA SER A 207 -13.76 -16.47 21.28
C SER A 207 -14.95 -16.88 22.13
N VAL A 208 -15.18 -18.19 22.24
CA VAL A 208 -16.22 -18.81 23.07
C VAL A 208 -15.55 -19.85 23.97
N GLY A 209 -15.38 -19.50 25.25
CA GLY A 209 -14.66 -20.34 26.21
C GLY A 209 -13.19 -20.52 25.81
N ARG A 210 -12.78 -21.76 25.50
CA ARG A 210 -11.42 -22.11 25.06
C ARG A 210 -11.23 -22.12 23.54
N PHE A 211 -12.31 -21.91 22.78
CA PHE A 211 -12.28 -21.96 21.33
C PHE A 211 -12.29 -20.56 20.73
N THR A 212 -11.51 -20.35 19.67
CA THR A 212 -11.54 -19.14 18.85
C THR A 212 -11.94 -19.52 17.44
N PHE A 213 -13.01 -18.92 16.97
CA PHE A 213 -13.52 -19.04 15.62
C PHE A 213 -13.13 -17.80 14.83
N GLY A 214 -12.85 -17.98 13.54
CA GLY A 214 -12.57 -16.86 12.66
C GLY A 214 -12.93 -17.18 11.22
N ALA A 215 -13.31 -16.14 10.49
CA ALA A 215 -13.55 -16.18 9.06
C ALA A 215 -13.02 -14.90 8.43
N SER A 216 -12.54 -14.98 7.19
CA SER A 216 -12.12 -13.81 6.43
C SER A 216 -12.40 -13.98 4.96
N ALA A 217 -12.78 -12.88 4.31
CA ALA A 217 -12.89 -12.78 2.87
C ALA A 217 -12.14 -11.53 2.40
N SER A 218 -11.45 -11.62 1.28
CA SER A 218 -10.75 -10.50 0.65
C SER A 218 -10.99 -10.47 -0.85
N TYR A 219 -10.86 -9.28 -1.42
CA TYR A 219 -10.94 -9.04 -2.84
C TYR A 219 -9.90 -7.99 -3.21
N ARG A 220 -9.14 -8.26 -4.28
CA ARG A 220 -8.21 -7.31 -4.90
C ARG A 220 -8.48 -7.31 -6.39
N LYS A 221 -8.60 -6.12 -6.98
CA LYS A 221 -8.66 -5.93 -8.42
C LYS A 221 -7.61 -4.92 -8.82
N ASN A 222 -6.77 -5.31 -9.77
CA ASN A 222 -5.74 -4.44 -10.30
C ASN A 222 -5.89 -4.31 -11.82
N PHE A 223 -6.00 -3.07 -12.28
CA PHE A 223 -5.92 -2.71 -13.69
C PHE A 223 -4.57 -2.08 -13.94
N ASP A 224 -3.96 -2.47 -15.05
CA ASP A 224 -2.67 -1.98 -15.49
C ASP A 224 -2.77 -1.65 -16.97
N ARG A 225 -2.29 -0.46 -17.33
CA ARG A 225 -2.14 0.01 -18.70
C ARG A 225 -0.72 0.51 -18.86
N TYR A 226 0.00 -0.16 -19.74
CA TYR A 226 1.33 0.24 -20.17
C TYR A 226 1.28 0.78 -21.60
N ASP A 227 1.85 1.95 -21.81
CA ASP A 227 2.03 2.60 -23.10
C ASP A 227 3.54 2.64 -23.42
N TRP A 228 3.95 1.98 -24.52
CA TRP A 228 5.35 2.06 -24.99
C TRP A 228 5.77 3.48 -25.36
N THR A 229 4.83 4.24 -25.93
CA THR A 229 4.93 5.67 -26.16
C THR A 229 3.70 6.31 -25.54
N ARG A 230 3.90 7.26 -24.63
CA ARG A 230 2.81 7.91 -23.89
C ARG A 230 1.70 8.38 -24.83
N GLY A 231 0.47 7.95 -24.57
CA GLY A 231 -0.70 8.30 -25.37
C GLY A 231 -0.99 7.33 -26.52
N THR A 232 -0.12 6.35 -26.77
CA THR A 232 -0.40 5.23 -27.68
C THR A 232 -0.53 3.95 -26.87
N ALA A 233 -1.78 3.58 -26.55
CA ALA A 233 -2.06 2.30 -25.95
C ALA A 233 -1.54 1.19 -26.87
N LEU A 234 -0.76 0.26 -26.32
CA LEU A 234 -0.43 -0.97 -27.02
C LEU A 234 -1.74 -1.69 -27.29
N LYS A 235 -2.03 -1.95 -28.58
CA LYS A 235 -3.19 -2.77 -28.93
C LYS A 235 -2.97 -4.19 -28.37
N PRO A 236 -4.02 -4.82 -27.82
CA PRO A 236 -3.94 -6.17 -27.27
C PRO A 236 -3.53 -7.20 -28.33
#